data_AF-A0A7J9RJ96-F1
#
_entry.id   AF-A0A7J9RJ96-F1
#
_cell.length_a   1.000
_cell.length_b   1.000
_cell.length_c   1.000
_cell.angle_alpha   90.00
_cell.angle_beta   90.00
_cell.angle_gamma   90.00
#
_symmetry.space_group_name_H-M   'P 1'
#
loop_
_entity.id
_entity.type
_entity.pdbx_description
1 polymer ?
#
loop_
_entity_poly.entity_id
_entity_poly.type
_entity_poly.pdbx_seq_one_letter_code
_entity_poly.pdbx_strand_id
1 'polypeptide(L)'
;MKQIQGCTNIVIDGANVIHYDFDIVMKDKDGNRLTQIRPERLQQAIEYGENLGWQTVAVLKKGTYIWGKANEELPTVGDMNIVDELISQGKIELINSQDEDIYFIQFALKNNSVLITNDTFKDKVKDGKSIKRERSTYPDLDWDKIDQSTLDYDFIKGQILVAGLPKFAEPEEEVSDVISHEEIKELKREINEMKKQIRNINNELIRLNSIDSVKNPVSNNRDIFQAVVSNRLGGGEMVEFTQFHREIGAAVLGLDLTGYPQKWPKDWANSLREKLGLDPEAKFTTEFLSISRKKLCVEPDKTIKGKQNIFLC
;
A
#
# COMPACT_ATOMS: atom_id res chain seq x y z
N MET A 1 17.91 -15.71 18.47
CA MET A 1 18.92 -14.94 17.71
C MET A 1 18.43 -14.93 16.27
N LYS A 2 18.33 -13.77 15.61
CA LYS A 2 17.75 -13.69 14.26
C LYS A 2 18.60 -14.51 13.28
N GLN A 3 17.97 -15.33 12.45
CA GLN A 3 18.65 -16.19 11.46
C GLN A 3 18.50 -15.56 10.08
N ILE A 4 19.42 -14.65 9.77
CA ILE A 4 19.50 -14.00 8.45
C ILE A 4 20.41 -14.81 7.50
N GLN A 5 21.20 -15.73 8.07
CA GLN A 5 22.13 -16.58 7.33
C GLN A 5 21.35 -17.57 6.45
N GLY A 6 21.61 -17.55 5.15
CA GLY A 6 20.88 -18.33 4.15
C GLY A 6 19.71 -17.60 3.49
N CYS A 7 19.38 -16.37 3.92
CA CYS A 7 18.41 -15.55 3.20
C CYS A 7 19.00 -15.04 1.87
N THR A 8 18.19 -14.99 0.82
CA THR A 8 18.67 -14.63 -0.54
C THR A 8 18.37 -13.21 -0.97
N ASN A 9 17.40 -12.56 -0.32
CA ASN A 9 16.91 -11.24 -0.69
C ASN A 9 16.17 -10.56 0.48
N ILE A 10 15.90 -9.27 0.33
CA ILE A 10 15.11 -8.46 1.25
C ILE A 10 13.73 -8.18 0.65
N VAL A 11 12.71 -8.27 1.50
CA VAL A 11 11.35 -7.84 1.24
C VAL A 11 11.00 -6.76 2.25
N ILE A 12 10.56 -5.60 1.76
CA ILE A 12 10.18 -4.45 2.59
C ILE A 12 8.65 -4.29 2.58
N ASP A 13 8.07 -4.16 3.76
CA ASP A 13 6.69 -3.70 3.93
C ASP A 13 6.62 -2.19 3.60
N GLY A 14 6.29 -1.90 2.34
CA GLY A 14 6.32 -0.54 1.82
C GLY A 14 5.29 0.36 2.48
N ALA A 15 4.14 -0.17 2.89
CA ALA A 15 3.11 0.60 3.59
C ALA A 15 3.58 1.01 5.00
N ASN A 16 4.24 0.11 5.73
CA ASN A 16 4.80 0.40 7.05
C ASN A 16 5.86 1.50 6.98
N VAL A 17 6.74 1.46 5.97
CA VAL A 17 7.81 2.45 5.77
C VAL A 17 7.28 3.80 5.27
N ILE A 18 6.42 3.80 4.24
CA ILE A 18 5.98 5.05 3.59
C ILE A 18 5.09 5.90 4.51
N HIS A 19 4.38 5.26 5.45
CA HIS A 19 3.51 5.90 6.44
C HIS A 19 4.20 6.14 7.80
N TYR A 20 5.51 5.89 7.92
CA TYR A 20 6.21 5.94 9.20
C TYR A 20 6.40 7.38 9.72
N ASP A 21 5.56 7.87 10.65
CA ASP A 21 5.49 9.28 11.09
C ASP A 21 6.69 9.83 11.92
N PHE A 22 7.86 9.17 11.93
CA PHE A 22 9.01 9.63 12.73
C PHE A 22 9.55 11.00 12.27
N ASP A 23 9.99 11.82 13.23
CA ASP A 23 10.46 13.23 13.10
C ASP A 23 9.44 14.29 12.63
N ILE A 24 8.35 13.91 11.95
CA ILE A 24 7.35 14.88 11.46
C ILE A 24 5.98 14.33 11.80
N VAL A 25 5.38 14.79 12.90
CA VAL A 25 4.00 14.46 13.25
C VAL A 25 3.09 15.60 12.79
N MET A 26 2.34 15.38 11.71
CA MET A 26 1.34 16.33 11.24
C MET A 26 0.01 16.10 11.95
N LYS A 27 -0.62 17.19 12.38
CA LYS A 27 -1.94 17.16 13.02
C LYS A 27 -2.89 18.13 12.35
N ASP A 28 -4.18 17.79 12.34
CA ASP A 28 -5.23 18.73 11.95
C ASP A 28 -5.47 19.78 13.05
N LYS A 29 -6.40 20.71 12.78
CA LYS A 29 -6.81 21.78 13.70
C LYS A 29 -7.41 21.28 15.02
N ASP A 30 -7.91 20.04 15.04
CA ASP A 30 -8.53 19.39 16.19
C ASP A 30 -7.52 18.52 16.96
N GLY A 31 -6.26 18.50 16.52
CA GLY A 31 -5.15 17.76 17.14
C GLY A 31 -5.05 16.29 16.72
N ASN A 32 -5.87 15.83 15.77
CA ASN A 32 -5.82 14.47 15.25
C ASN A 32 -4.63 14.30 14.31
N ARG A 33 -3.99 13.13 14.33
CA ARG A 33 -2.88 12.82 13.43
C ARG A 33 -3.37 12.74 11.98
N LEU A 34 -2.63 13.37 11.08
CA LEU A 34 -2.82 13.25 9.64
C LEU A 34 -1.94 12.11 9.11
N THR A 35 -2.53 11.25 8.28
CA THR A 35 -1.77 10.22 7.55
C THR A 35 -0.82 10.87 6.58
N GLN A 36 0.45 10.46 6.63
CA GLN A 36 1.48 10.94 5.72
C GLN A 36 1.91 9.85 4.74
N ILE A 37 2.32 10.25 3.54
CA ILE A 37 2.98 9.40 2.56
C ILE A 37 4.31 10.05 2.24
N ARG A 38 5.43 9.40 2.59
CA ARG A 38 6.79 9.90 2.33
C ARG A 38 7.56 8.93 1.44
N PRO A 39 7.43 9.06 0.11
CA PRO A 39 8.14 8.24 -0.88
C PRO A 39 9.66 8.15 -0.66
N GLU A 40 10.27 9.24 -0.20
CA GLU A 40 11.70 9.36 0.08
C GLU A 40 12.16 8.35 1.16
N ARG A 41 11.29 8.02 2.13
CA ARG A 41 11.60 7.02 3.16
C ARG A 41 11.66 5.62 2.59
N LEU A 42 10.73 5.31 1.68
CA LEU A 42 10.69 4.02 1.02
C LEU A 42 11.90 3.85 0.10
N GLN A 43 12.28 4.90 -0.62
CA GLN A 43 13.52 4.93 -1.40
C GLN A 43 14.74 4.63 -0.53
N GLN A 44 14.91 5.34 0.58
CA GLN A 44 16.04 5.13 1.49
C GLN A 44 16.09 3.70 2.04
N ALA A 45 14.93 3.11 2.36
CA ALA A 45 14.87 1.73 2.85
C ALA A 45 15.36 0.72 1.80
N ILE A 46 14.96 0.91 0.54
CA ILE A 46 15.41 0.08 -0.58
C ILE A 46 16.92 0.25 -0.79
N GLU A 47 17.39 1.50 -0.86
CA GLU A 47 18.80 1.82 -1.06
C GLU A 47 19.68 1.30 0.08
N TYR A 48 19.18 1.28 1.32
CA TYR A 48 19.91 0.70 2.46
C TYR A 48 20.23 -0.78 2.24
N GLY A 49 19.24 -1.56 1.79
CA GLY A 49 19.43 -2.98 1.46
C GLY A 49 20.39 -3.17 0.28
N GLU A 50 20.18 -2.43 -0.80
CA GLU A 50 21.01 -2.50 -2.01
C GLU A 50 22.46 -2.12 -1.75
N ASN A 51 22.73 -1.08 -0.95
CA ASN A 51 24.08 -0.65 -0.57
C ASN A 51 24.82 -1.68 0.30
N LEU A 52 24.08 -2.55 0.97
CA LEU A 52 24.62 -3.70 1.70
C LEU A 52 24.81 -4.93 0.79
N GLY A 53 24.49 -4.84 -0.50
CA GLY A 53 24.67 -5.91 -1.49
C GLY A 53 23.46 -6.83 -1.66
N TRP A 54 22.33 -6.52 -1.00
CA TRP A 54 21.14 -7.37 -1.08
C TRP A 54 20.26 -7.01 -2.28
N GLN A 55 19.74 -8.02 -2.96
CA GLN A 55 18.58 -7.81 -3.84
C GLN A 55 17.39 -7.42 -2.97
N THR A 56 16.81 -6.25 -3.22
CA THR A 56 15.78 -5.65 -2.36
C THR A 56 14.54 -5.31 -3.16
N VAL A 57 13.37 -5.70 -2.64
CA VAL A 57 12.06 -5.35 -3.21
C VAL A 57 11.16 -4.84 -2.10
N ALA A 58 10.44 -3.76 -2.35
CA ALA A 58 9.36 -3.30 -1.50
C ALA A 58 8.01 -3.74 -2.07
N VAL A 59 7.10 -4.15 -1.21
CA VAL A 59 5.71 -4.45 -1.58
C VAL A 59 4.85 -3.30 -1.09
N LEU A 60 4.03 -2.73 -1.97
CA LEU A 60 3.19 -1.58 -1.63
C LEU A 60 1.77 -1.78 -2.13
N LYS A 61 0.78 -1.46 -1.30
CA LYS A 61 -0.62 -1.42 -1.70
C LYS A 61 -0.82 -0.51 -2.89
N LYS A 62 -1.47 -1.02 -3.94
CA LYS A 62 -1.92 -0.16 -5.04
C LYS A 62 -2.84 0.96 -4.55
N GLY A 63 -3.65 0.71 -3.52
CA GLY A 63 -4.50 1.72 -2.89
C GLY A 63 -3.70 2.89 -2.29
N THR A 64 -2.57 2.61 -1.63
CA THR A 64 -1.68 3.64 -1.09
C THR A 64 -1.05 4.45 -2.21
N TYR A 65 -0.57 3.78 -3.25
CA TYR A 65 -0.05 4.45 -4.44
C TYR A 65 -1.08 5.37 -5.11
N ILE A 66 -2.29 4.86 -5.41
CA ILE A 66 -3.37 5.63 -6.03
C ILE A 66 -3.74 6.83 -5.17
N TRP A 67 -3.89 6.64 -3.86
CA TRP A 67 -4.23 7.74 -2.96
C TRP A 67 -3.12 8.80 -2.94
N GLY A 68 -1.85 8.37 -2.89
CA GLY A 68 -0.71 9.29 -2.98
C GLY A 68 -0.72 10.11 -4.27
N LYS A 69 -0.86 9.46 -5.43
CA LYS A 69 -0.93 10.13 -6.75
C LYS A 69 -2.10 11.11 -6.86
N ALA A 70 -3.24 10.78 -6.26
CA ALA A 70 -4.44 11.61 -6.32
C ALA A 70 -4.39 12.84 -5.38
N ASN A 71 -3.41 12.90 -4.47
CA ASN A 71 -3.30 13.91 -3.42
C ASN A 71 -1.86 14.47 -3.33
N GLU A 72 -1.11 14.49 -4.43
CA GLU A 72 0.29 14.95 -4.49
C GLU A 72 0.46 16.40 -4.04
N GLU A 73 -0.59 17.21 -4.16
CA GLU A 73 -0.61 18.60 -3.72
C GLU A 73 -0.73 18.76 -2.20
N LEU A 74 -1.09 17.70 -1.46
CA LEU A 74 -1.22 17.78 -0.01
C LEU A 74 0.16 17.84 0.67
N PRO A 75 0.35 18.68 1.71
CA PRO A 75 1.62 18.73 2.44
C PRO A 75 1.96 17.42 3.18
N THR A 76 0.97 16.55 3.36
CA THR A 76 1.14 15.23 3.96
C THR A 76 1.67 14.19 2.96
N VAL A 77 1.78 14.53 1.68
CA VAL A 77 2.27 13.66 0.61
C VAL A 77 3.60 14.21 0.09
N GLY A 78 4.63 13.37 0.05
CA GLY A 78 5.94 13.67 -0.55
C GLY A 78 5.93 13.44 -2.07
N ASP A 79 7.11 13.49 -2.71
CA ASP A 79 7.18 13.40 -4.17
C ASP A 79 6.89 11.97 -4.66
N MET A 80 5.68 11.76 -5.18
CA MET A 80 5.25 10.47 -5.68
C MET A 80 5.95 10.04 -6.98
N ASN A 81 6.66 10.93 -7.68
CA ASN A 81 7.49 10.54 -8.82
C ASN A 81 8.61 9.56 -8.38
N ILE A 82 9.05 9.64 -7.13
CA ILE A 82 9.99 8.66 -6.55
C ILE A 82 9.39 7.26 -6.58
N VAL A 83 8.11 7.11 -6.22
CA VAL A 83 7.43 5.81 -6.27
C VAL A 83 7.26 5.34 -7.72
N ASP A 84 6.90 6.24 -8.65
CA ASP A 84 6.82 5.92 -10.08
C ASP A 84 8.17 5.39 -10.63
N GLU A 85 9.27 6.06 -10.28
CA GLU A 85 10.63 5.66 -10.65
C GLU A 85 11.00 4.29 -10.06
N LEU A 86 10.76 4.07 -8.77
CA LEU A 86 11.06 2.80 -8.11
C LEU A 86 10.21 1.64 -8.66
N ILE A 87 8.95 1.88 -9.02
CA ILE A 87 8.11 0.91 -9.74
C ILE A 87 8.73 0.62 -11.11
N SER A 88 9.12 1.64 -11.88
CA SER A 88 9.71 1.48 -13.21
C SER A 88 11.03 0.69 -13.18
N GLN A 89 11.78 0.78 -12.09
CA GLN A 89 13.01 0.04 -11.84
C GLN A 89 12.75 -1.41 -11.37
N GLY A 90 11.50 -1.74 -11.06
CA GLY A 90 11.10 -3.03 -10.48
C GLY A 90 11.56 -3.21 -9.04
N LYS A 91 11.69 -2.10 -8.30
CA LYS A 91 12.06 -2.08 -6.87
C LYS A 91 10.83 -2.03 -5.96
N ILE A 92 9.70 -1.57 -6.47
CA ILE A 92 8.39 -1.64 -5.82
C ILE A 92 7.48 -2.55 -6.63
N GLU A 93 6.91 -3.55 -5.96
CA GLU A 93 5.83 -4.40 -6.49
C GLU A 93 4.49 -3.93 -5.92
N LEU A 94 3.61 -3.47 -6.81
CA LEU A 94 2.26 -3.05 -6.42
C LEU A 94 1.33 -4.25 -6.34
N ILE A 95 0.65 -4.39 -5.21
CA ILE A 95 -0.35 -5.44 -5.06
C ILE A 95 -1.78 -4.89 -4.98
N ASN A 96 -2.69 -5.60 -5.65
CA ASN A 96 -4.12 -5.28 -5.69
C ASN A 96 -4.92 -5.89 -4.53
N SER A 97 -4.28 -6.69 -3.68
CA SER A 97 -4.96 -7.42 -2.61
C SER A 97 -5.38 -6.49 -1.45
N GLN A 98 -6.51 -6.86 -0.83
CA GLN A 98 -7.02 -6.23 0.37
C GLN A 98 -6.26 -6.66 1.63
N ASP A 99 -5.77 -7.90 1.65
CA ASP A 99 -4.90 -8.46 2.69
C ASP A 99 -3.49 -8.50 2.10
N GLU A 100 -2.73 -7.41 2.24
CA GLU A 100 -1.40 -7.26 1.66
C GLU A 100 -0.35 -8.08 2.42
N ASP A 101 -0.45 -7.99 3.74
CA ASP A 101 0.47 -8.60 4.69
C ASP A 101 0.72 -10.06 4.35
N ILE A 102 -0.34 -10.83 4.07
CA ILE A 102 -0.20 -12.26 3.78
C ILE A 102 0.62 -12.55 2.52
N TYR A 103 0.53 -11.74 1.47
CA TYR A 103 1.24 -12.02 0.21
C TYR A 103 2.73 -11.77 0.34
N PHE A 104 3.14 -10.67 0.98
CA PHE A 104 4.57 -10.43 1.17
C PHE A 104 5.16 -11.35 2.26
N ILE A 105 4.37 -11.75 3.27
CA ILE A 105 4.77 -12.76 4.26
C ILE A 105 5.00 -14.10 3.57
N GLN A 106 4.06 -14.57 2.75
CA GLN A 106 4.22 -15.82 2.00
C GLN A 106 5.36 -15.75 0.98
N PHE A 107 5.54 -14.59 0.33
CA PHE A 107 6.66 -14.37 -0.58
C PHE A 107 8.00 -14.44 0.18
N ALA A 108 8.11 -13.82 1.34
CA ALA A 108 9.31 -13.89 2.18
C ALA A 108 9.59 -15.33 2.65
N LEU A 109 8.56 -16.07 3.08
CA LEU A 109 8.70 -17.48 3.46
C LEU A 109 9.19 -18.36 2.31
N LYS A 110 8.57 -18.21 1.14
CA LYS A 110 8.86 -19.02 -0.06
C LYS A 110 10.27 -18.78 -0.60
N ASN A 111 10.75 -17.54 -0.55
CA ASN A 111 12.06 -17.16 -1.07
C ASN A 111 13.14 -17.11 0.00
N ASN A 112 12.84 -17.50 1.25
CA ASN A 112 13.76 -17.37 2.37
C ASN A 112 14.32 -15.94 2.45
N SER A 113 13.44 -14.94 2.54
CA SER A 113 13.83 -13.54 2.54
C SER A 113 13.92 -12.97 3.96
N VAL A 114 14.75 -11.95 4.11
CA VAL A 114 14.66 -11.03 5.25
C VAL A 114 13.44 -10.15 5.03
N LEU A 115 12.56 -10.05 6.03
CA LEU A 115 11.41 -9.15 6.01
C LEU A 115 11.74 -7.88 6.80
N ILE A 116 11.53 -6.70 6.23
CA ILE A 116 11.69 -5.43 6.95
C ILE A 116 10.32 -4.81 7.18
N THR A 117 9.91 -4.75 8.44
CA THR A 117 8.67 -4.12 8.91
C THR A 117 8.75 -3.90 10.42
N ASN A 118 7.98 -2.94 10.94
CA ASN A 118 7.71 -2.80 12.37
C ASN A 118 6.34 -3.41 12.77
N ASP A 119 5.59 -4.00 11.82
CA ASP A 119 4.35 -4.71 12.15
C ASP A 119 4.64 -6.10 12.71
N THR A 120 3.95 -6.44 13.80
CA THR A 120 4.09 -7.75 14.46
C THR A 120 3.08 -8.79 13.95
N PHE A 121 2.08 -8.35 13.17
CA PHE A 121 0.98 -9.18 12.65
C PHE A 121 0.12 -9.86 13.72
N LYS A 122 0.30 -9.47 14.99
CA LYS A 122 -0.47 -9.97 16.14
C LYS A 122 -1.83 -9.30 16.20
N ASP A 123 -2.82 -10.03 16.72
CA ASP A 123 -4.15 -9.51 17.00
C ASP A 123 -4.06 -8.22 17.83
N LYS A 124 -4.89 -7.25 17.46
CA LYS A 124 -4.94 -5.95 18.14
C LYS A 124 -6.20 -5.86 18.99
N VAL A 125 -6.10 -5.23 20.15
CA VAL A 125 -7.28 -4.88 20.96
C VAL A 125 -7.65 -3.45 20.66
N LYS A 126 -8.88 -3.22 20.22
CA LYS A 126 -9.43 -1.89 19.97
C LYS A 126 -10.80 -1.79 20.62
N ASP A 127 -10.99 -0.79 21.47
CA ASP A 127 -12.24 -0.56 22.21
C ASP A 127 -12.75 -1.81 22.96
N GLY A 128 -11.83 -2.58 23.53
CA GLY A 128 -12.12 -3.83 24.25
C GLY A 128 -12.48 -5.03 23.35
N LYS A 129 -12.49 -4.86 22.03
CA LYS A 129 -12.69 -5.95 21.06
C LYS A 129 -11.36 -6.41 20.48
N SER A 130 -11.18 -7.73 20.39
CA SER A 130 -10.04 -8.33 19.70
C SER A 130 -10.31 -8.33 18.19
N ILE A 131 -9.39 -7.72 17.44
CA ILE A 131 -9.36 -7.73 15.98
C ILE A 131 -8.32 -8.77 15.58
N LYS A 132 -8.80 -9.86 14.97
CA LYS A 132 -7.94 -10.91 14.44
C LYS A 132 -7.10 -10.38 13.27
N ARG A 133 -5.83 -10.73 13.28
CA ARG A 133 -4.84 -10.40 12.25
C ARG A 133 -4.21 -11.66 11.66
N GLU A 134 -3.19 -11.49 10.85
CA GLU A 134 -2.63 -12.52 9.97
C GLU A 134 -2.27 -13.79 10.76
N ARG A 135 -1.72 -13.65 11.97
CA ARG A 135 -1.37 -14.80 12.83
C ARG A 135 -2.57 -15.66 13.22
N SER A 136 -3.70 -15.04 13.53
CA SER A 136 -4.93 -15.74 13.89
C SER A 136 -5.71 -16.23 12.67
N THR A 137 -5.53 -15.59 11.51
CA THR A 137 -6.20 -15.93 10.26
C THR A 137 -5.46 -17.03 9.48
N TYR A 138 -4.12 -17.08 9.61
CA TYR A 138 -3.24 -18.03 8.93
C TYR A 138 -2.32 -18.73 9.95
N PRO A 139 -2.89 -19.54 10.87
CA PRO A 139 -2.12 -20.17 11.95
C PRO A 139 -1.12 -21.21 11.46
N ASP A 140 -1.32 -21.75 10.26
CA ASP A 140 -0.49 -22.83 9.68
C ASP A 140 0.81 -22.31 9.02
N LEU A 141 1.02 -20.99 8.97
CA LEU A 141 2.29 -20.43 8.49
C LEU A 141 3.40 -20.64 9.53
N ASP A 142 4.63 -20.74 9.03
CA ASP A 142 5.83 -20.83 9.85
C ASP A 142 6.18 -19.45 10.43
N TRP A 143 5.43 -19.07 11.46
CA TRP A 143 5.58 -17.79 12.15
C TRP A 143 6.92 -17.67 12.89
N ASP A 144 7.47 -18.79 13.37
CA ASP A 144 8.78 -18.81 14.01
C ASP A 144 9.88 -18.46 13.00
N LYS A 145 9.79 -18.97 11.76
CA LYS A 145 10.70 -18.58 10.68
C LYS A 145 10.57 -17.10 10.32
N ILE A 146 9.33 -16.59 10.20
CA ILE A 146 9.10 -15.15 9.99
C ILE A 146 9.73 -14.31 11.10
N ASP A 147 9.51 -14.68 12.36
CA ASP A 147 10.05 -13.93 13.50
C ASP A 147 11.60 -13.96 13.53
N GLN A 148 12.20 -15.05 13.06
CA GLN A 148 13.65 -15.19 12.96
C GLN A 148 14.27 -14.40 11.80
N SER A 149 13.51 -14.16 10.71
CA SER A 149 13.98 -13.43 9.52
C SER A 149 13.43 -12.00 9.40
N THR A 150 12.62 -11.53 10.35
CA THR A 150 12.07 -10.17 10.36
C THR A 150 12.99 -9.19 11.08
N LEU A 151 13.24 -8.03 10.49
CA LEU A 151 14.00 -6.92 11.04
C LEU A 151 13.15 -5.66 11.17
N ASP A 152 13.16 -5.10 12.37
CA ASP A 152 12.61 -3.78 12.65
C ASP A 152 13.59 -2.71 12.14
N TYR A 153 13.08 -1.50 11.94
CA TYR A 153 13.86 -0.36 11.48
C TYR A 153 13.47 0.92 12.21
N ASP A 154 14.38 1.89 12.20
CA ASP A 154 14.13 3.24 12.68
C ASP A 154 14.80 4.26 11.76
N PHE A 155 14.39 5.52 11.85
CA PHE A 155 15.04 6.65 11.19
C PHE A 155 15.76 7.49 12.24
N ILE A 156 17.06 7.69 12.11
CA ILE A 156 17.83 8.57 12.99
C ILE A 156 18.32 9.76 12.17
N LYS A 157 17.86 10.96 12.51
CA LYS A 157 18.19 12.21 11.79
C LYS A 157 17.89 12.10 10.29
N GLY A 158 16.74 11.52 9.95
CA GLY A 158 16.30 11.32 8.58
C GLY A 158 17.02 10.22 7.79
N GLN A 159 17.87 9.40 8.42
CA GLN A 159 18.54 8.24 7.80
C GLN A 159 18.00 6.93 8.36
N ILE A 160 17.63 6.00 7.49
CA ILE A 160 17.17 4.68 7.93
C ILE A 160 18.30 3.84 8.52
N LEU A 161 17.98 3.09 9.57
CA LEU A 161 18.83 2.06 10.17
C LEU A 161 18.01 0.79 10.40
N VAL A 162 18.56 -0.34 9.95
CA VAL A 162 17.96 -1.66 10.14
C VAL A 162 18.89 -2.48 11.03
N ALA A 163 18.60 -2.47 12.32
CA ALA A 163 19.48 -3.06 13.32
C ALA A 163 19.60 -4.59 13.12
N GLY A 164 20.82 -5.06 12.90
CA GLY A 164 21.10 -6.47 12.70
C GLY A 164 21.04 -6.97 11.27
N LEU A 165 20.85 -6.09 10.26
CA LEU A 165 21.04 -6.45 8.86
C LEU A 165 22.55 -6.44 8.52
N PRO A 166 23.18 -7.60 8.25
CA PRO A 166 24.58 -7.63 7.84
C PRO A 166 24.74 -7.19 6.38
N LYS A 167 26.00 -6.90 5.98
CA LYS A 167 26.35 -6.89 4.55
C LYS A 167 26.05 -8.27 3.96
N PHE A 168 25.50 -8.30 2.77
CA PHE A 168 25.29 -9.54 2.04
C PHE A 168 26.65 -10.19 1.77
N ALA A 169 26.80 -11.42 2.22
CA ALA A 169 27.88 -12.30 1.82
C ALA A 169 27.26 -13.38 0.95
N GLU A 170 27.72 -13.50 -0.29
CA GLU A 170 27.33 -14.64 -1.13
C GLU A 170 27.68 -15.92 -0.36
N PRO A 171 26.77 -16.90 -0.29
CA PRO A 171 27.11 -18.19 0.31
C PRO A 171 28.34 -18.76 -0.42
N GLU A 172 29.34 -19.20 0.34
CA GLU A 172 30.47 -19.96 -0.22
C GLU A 172 29.90 -21.21 -0.89
N GLU A 173 29.80 -21.21 -2.21
CA GLU A 173 29.39 -22.39 -2.96
C GLU A 173 30.48 -23.46 -2.80
N GLU A 174 30.13 -24.61 -2.23
CA GLU A 174 30.90 -25.84 -2.45
C GLU A 174 30.87 -26.14 -3.95
N VAL A 175 31.98 -25.82 -4.62
CA VAL A 175 32.17 -25.96 -6.05
C VAL A 175 32.01 -27.44 -6.44
N SER A 176 30.91 -27.76 -7.12
CA SER A 176 30.68 -29.04 -7.77
C SER A 176 30.44 -28.82 -9.27
N ASP A 177 31.50 -29.06 -10.03
CA ASP A 177 31.61 -29.26 -11.48
C ASP A 177 31.09 -28.19 -12.47
N VAL A 178 32.03 -27.28 -12.78
CA VAL A 178 32.37 -26.68 -14.09
C VAL A 178 31.22 -26.08 -14.93
N ILE A 179 30.84 -24.85 -14.58
CA ILE A 179 30.52 -23.80 -15.56
C ILE A 179 31.52 -22.67 -15.26
N SER A 180 32.21 -22.14 -16.28
CA SER A 180 33.21 -21.11 -16.04
C SER A 180 32.55 -19.85 -15.45
N HIS A 181 33.25 -19.16 -14.55
CA HIS A 181 32.73 -17.95 -13.88
C HIS A 181 32.29 -16.88 -14.91
N GLU A 182 32.90 -16.89 -16.09
CA GLU A 182 32.64 -15.99 -17.20
C GLU A 182 31.34 -16.37 -17.92
N GLU A 183 31.03 -17.66 -18.07
CA GLU A 183 29.74 -18.12 -18.60
C GLU A 183 28.59 -17.80 -17.63
N ILE A 184 28.80 -17.94 -16.32
CA ILE A 184 27.81 -17.54 -15.31
C ILE A 184 27.57 -16.02 -15.36
N LYS A 185 28.63 -15.23 -15.51
CA LYS A 185 28.55 -13.78 -15.61
C LYS A 185 27.84 -13.33 -16.88
N GLU A 186 28.12 -13.98 -18.01
CA GLU A 186 27.44 -13.72 -19.28
C GLU A 186 25.95 -14.10 -19.20
N LEU A 187 25.62 -15.26 -18.64
CA LEU A 187 24.24 -15.69 -18.42
C LEU A 187 23.49 -14.75 -17.47
N LYS A 188 24.13 -14.28 -16.38
CA LYS A 188 23.55 -13.26 -15.48
C LYS A 188 23.30 -11.94 -16.23
N ARG A 189 24.21 -11.54 -17.13
CA ARG A 189 24.05 -10.35 -17.98
C ARG A 189 22.88 -10.51 -18.94
N GLU A 190 22.79 -11.64 -19.64
CA GLU A 190 21.69 -11.96 -20.56
C GLU A 190 20.34 -12.05 -19.85
N ILE A 191 20.28 -12.67 -18.67
CA ILE A 191 19.06 -12.72 -17.84
C ILE A 191 18.62 -11.31 -17.45
N ASN A 192 19.55 -10.44 -17.05
CA ASN A 192 19.23 -9.06 -16.70
C ASN A 192 18.77 -8.24 -17.93
N GLU A 193 19.37 -8.50 -19.09
CA GLU A 193 18.99 -7.84 -20.34
C GLU A 193 17.61 -8.31 -20.83
N MET A 194 17.30 -9.61 -20.74
CA MET A 194 15.97 -10.18 -20.98
C MET A 194 14.93 -9.65 -19.99
N LYS A 195 15.26 -9.56 -18.70
CA LYS A 195 14.37 -8.93 -17.69
C LYS A 195 14.07 -7.48 -18.04
N LYS A 196 15.05 -6.73 -18.53
CA LYS A 196 14.88 -5.34 -18.99
C LYS A 196 13.98 -5.26 -20.23
N GLN A 197 14.12 -6.19 -21.17
CA GLN A 197 13.25 -6.27 -22.35
C GLN A 197 11.80 -6.62 -21.97
N ILE A 198 11.59 -7.62 -21.10
CA ILE A 198 10.27 -7.99 -20.58
C ILE A 198 9.62 -6.80 -19.85
N ARG A 199 10.40 -6.04 -19.07
CA ARG A 199 9.92 -4.81 -18.41
C ARG A 199 9.53 -3.73 -19.41
N ASN A 200 10.31 -3.52 -20.47
CA ASN A 200 9.94 -2.56 -21.52
C ASN A 200 8.64 -2.98 -22.21
N ILE A 201 8.47 -4.26 -22.54
CA ILE A 201 7.24 -4.80 -23.14
C ILE A 201 6.05 -4.60 -22.18
N ASN A 202 6.20 -4.91 -20.90
CA ASN A 202 5.15 -4.71 -19.89
C ASN A 202 4.79 -3.22 -19.72
N ASN A 203 5.78 -2.32 -19.76
CA ASN A 203 5.57 -0.88 -19.67
C ASN A 203 4.87 -0.33 -20.92
N GLU A 204 5.18 -0.89 -22.10
CA GLU A 204 4.48 -0.57 -23.35
C GLU A 204 3.03 -1.07 -23.29
N LEU A 205 2.80 -2.25 -22.71
CA LEU A 205 1.47 -2.82 -22.47
C LEU A 205 0.65 -1.97 -21.48
N ILE A 206 1.27 -1.47 -20.41
CA ILE A 206 0.65 -0.54 -19.46
C ILE A 206 0.32 0.78 -20.14
N ARG A 207 1.24 1.34 -20.96
CA ARG A 207 0.98 2.57 -21.73
C ARG A 207 -0.15 2.39 -22.75
N LEU A 208 -0.20 1.25 -23.44
CA LEU A 208 -1.29 0.91 -24.37
C LEU A 208 -2.63 0.71 -23.65
N ASN A 209 -2.62 0.11 -22.45
CA ASN A 209 -3.80 0.02 -21.59
C ASN A 209 -4.22 1.39 -21.02
N SER A 210 -3.28 2.31 -20.81
CA SER A 210 -3.57 3.71 -20.46
C SER A 210 -4.18 4.48 -21.63
N ILE A 211 -3.96 4.06 -22.88
CA ILE A 211 -4.68 4.62 -24.05
C ILE A 211 -6.12 4.08 -24.09
N ASP A 212 -6.37 2.86 -23.62
CA ASP A 212 -7.73 2.35 -23.37
C ASP A 212 -8.39 2.93 -22.10
N SER A 213 -7.63 3.57 -21.19
CA SER A 213 -8.19 4.29 -20.03
C SER A 213 -9.04 5.51 -20.41
N VAL A 214 -8.88 6.02 -21.63
CA VAL A 214 -9.76 7.04 -22.23
C VAL A 214 -11.14 6.46 -22.58
N LYS A 215 -11.27 5.13 -22.73
CA LYS A 215 -12.52 4.48 -23.15
C LYS A 215 -13.43 4.04 -21.99
N ASN A 216 -12.98 4.00 -20.74
CA ASN A 216 -13.81 3.52 -19.61
C ASN A 216 -13.60 4.28 -18.27
N PRO A 217 -13.88 5.60 -18.23
CA PRO A 217 -13.68 6.46 -17.05
C PRO A 217 -14.50 6.03 -15.81
N VAL A 218 -15.64 5.37 -15.99
CA VAL A 218 -16.50 4.90 -14.89
C VAL A 218 -15.82 3.79 -14.07
N SER A 219 -15.03 2.91 -14.72
CA SER A 219 -14.31 1.84 -14.01
C SER A 219 -13.27 2.41 -13.05
N ASN A 220 -12.52 3.42 -13.47
CA ASN A 220 -11.49 4.06 -12.66
C ASN A 220 -12.08 4.79 -11.45
N ASN A 221 -13.17 5.54 -11.64
CA ASN A 221 -13.85 6.22 -10.53
C ASN A 221 -14.43 5.23 -9.50
N ARG A 222 -14.91 4.07 -9.98
CA ARG A 222 -15.35 2.99 -9.08
C ARG A 222 -14.19 2.36 -8.32
N ASP A 223 -13.01 2.24 -8.91
CA ASP A 223 -11.81 1.76 -8.20
C ASP A 223 -11.33 2.76 -7.13
N ILE A 224 -11.37 4.07 -7.40
CA ILE A 224 -11.11 5.13 -6.40
C ILE A 224 -12.13 5.04 -5.25
N PHE A 225 -13.40 4.87 -5.58
CA PHE A 225 -14.45 4.66 -4.59
C PHE A 225 -14.17 3.43 -3.71
N GLN A 226 -13.78 2.29 -4.30
CA GLN A 226 -13.42 1.09 -3.51
C GLN A 226 -12.20 1.34 -2.60
N ALA A 227 -11.24 2.15 -3.05
CA ALA A 227 -10.08 2.50 -2.25
C ALA A 227 -10.48 3.32 -1.01
N VAL A 228 -11.38 4.29 -1.16
CA VAL A 228 -11.91 5.08 -0.02
C VAL A 228 -12.70 4.19 0.94
N VAL A 229 -13.55 3.28 0.44
CA VAL A 229 -14.25 2.27 1.26
C VAL A 229 -13.27 1.43 2.07
N SER A 230 -12.21 0.95 1.41
CA SER A 230 -11.23 0.07 2.04
C SER A 230 -10.37 0.81 3.07
N ASN A 231 -9.95 2.03 2.78
CA ASN A 231 -9.10 2.82 3.67
C ASN A 231 -9.87 3.33 4.90
N ARG A 232 -11.15 3.72 4.73
CA ARG A 232 -11.94 4.29 5.83
C ARG A 232 -12.65 3.24 6.67
N LEU A 233 -13.14 2.17 6.06
CA LEU A 233 -13.92 1.16 6.77
C LEU A 233 -13.14 -0.15 7.02
N GLY A 234 -11.97 -0.33 6.40
CA GLY A 234 -11.14 -1.53 6.53
C GLY A 234 -10.60 -1.78 7.94
N GLY A 235 -10.50 -0.73 8.78
CA GLY A 235 -10.13 -0.84 10.19
C GLY A 235 -11.25 -1.27 11.13
N GLY A 236 -12.43 -1.63 10.60
CA GLY A 236 -13.61 -2.04 11.39
C GLY A 236 -14.37 -0.89 12.06
N GLU A 237 -14.09 0.36 11.67
CA GLU A 237 -14.72 1.55 12.23
C GLU A 237 -16.12 1.81 11.64
N MET A 238 -17.02 2.33 12.47
CA MET A 238 -18.28 2.94 12.02
C MET A 238 -18.03 4.41 11.72
N VAL A 239 -18.32 4.83 10.48
CA VAL A 239 -18.12 6.20 10.02
C VAL A 239 -19.47 6.85 9.75
N GLU A 240 -19.62 8.14 10.07
CA GLU A 240 -20.83 8.88 9.76
C GLU A 240 -21.01 9.00 8.23
N PHE A 241 -22.19 8.65 7.71
CA PHE A 241 -22.42 8.50 6.28
C PHE A 241 -22.18 9.80 5.50
N THR A 242 -22.57 10.96 6.05
CA THR A 242 -22.37 12.25 5.38
C THR A 242 -20.89 12.60 5.28
N GLN A 243 -20.10 12.30 6.32
CA GLN A 243 -18.65 12.43 6.28
C GLN A 243 -18.04 11.52 5.23
N PHE A 244 -18.42 10.25 5.23
CA PHE A 244 -17.92 9.28 4.27
C PHE A 244 -18.26 9.67 2.82
N HIS A 245 -19.47 10.18 2.60
CA HIS A 245 -19.91 10.71 1.32
C HIS A 245 -19.05 11.91 0.84
N ARG A 246 -18.64 12.81 1.75
CA ARG A 246 -17.71 13.90 1.42
C ARG A 246 -16.33 13.38 1.08
N GLU A 247 -15.80 12.41 1.82
CA GLU A 247 -14.47 11.85 1.55
C GLU A 247 -14.40 11.17 0.17
N ILE A 248 -15.50 10.51 -0.24
CA ILE A 248 -15.62 9.96 -1.59
C ILE A 248 -15.75 11.07 -2.64
N GLY A 249 -16.56 12.09 -2.38
CA GLY A 249 -16.68 13.25 -3.26
C GLY A 249 -15.34 13.92 -3.50
N ALA A 250 -14.55 14.11 -2.44
CA ALA A 250 -13.21 14.65 -2.50
C ALA A 250 -12.29 13.80 -3.37
N ALA A 251 -12.24 12.49 -3.12
CA ALA A 251 -11.35 11.57 -3.83
C ALA A 251 -11.73 11.41 -5.32
N VAL A 252 -13.02 11.27 -5.65
CA VAL A 252 -13.49 11.00 -7.01
C VAL A 252 -13.56 12.27 -7.87
N LEU A 253 -13.83 13.42 -7.26
CA LEU A 253 -13.92 14.71 -7.95
C LEU A 253 -12.62 15.52 -7.89
N GLY A 254 -11.63 15.12 -7.08
CA GLY A 254 -10.39 15.87 -6.86
C GLY A 254 -10.64 17.18 -6.11
N LEU A 255 -11.50 17.14 -5.07
CA LEU A 255 -11.88 18.32 -4.30
C LEU A 255 -11.20 18.33 -2.93
N ASP A 256 -10.68 19.48 -2.53
CA ASP A 256 -10.09 19.70 -1.21
C ASP A 256 -11.17 19.70 -0.11
N LEU A 257 -11.11 18.73 0.80
CA LEU A 257 -12.02 18.60 1.94
C LEU A 257 -12.00 19.82 2.86
N THR A 258 -10.88 20.54 2.98
CA THR A 258 -10.77 21.73 3.84
C THR A 258 -11.58 22.91 3.31
N GLY A 259 -11.89 22.89 2.01
CA GLY A 259 -12.74 23.87 1.35
C GLY A 259 -14.24 23.61 1.50
N TYR A 260 -14.67 22.49 2.08
CA TYR A 260 -16.10 22.17 2.19
C TYR A 260 -16.81 23.01 3.29
N PRO A 261 -18.05 23.48 3.07
CA PRO A 261 -18.83 23.41 1.83
C PRO A 261 -18.60 24.59 0.88
N GLN A 262 -17.86 25.62 1.30
CA GLN A 262 -17.86 26.94 0.66
C GLN A 262 -17.16 26.99 -0.71
N LYS A 263 -16.11 26.18 -0.88
CA LYS A 263 -15.31 26.11 -2.12
C LYS A 263 -15.77 24.99 -3.07
N TRP A 264 -16.72 24.16 -2.64
CA TRP A 264 -17.19 23.03 -3.43
C TRP A 264 -18.26 23.48 -4.44
N PRO A 265 -18.29 22.91 -5.66
CA PRO A 265 -19.37 23.14 -6.62
C PRO A 265 -20.72 22.82 -5.98
N LYS A 266 -21.75 23.64 -6.21
CA LYS A 266 -23.09 23.42 -5.60
C LYS A 266 -23.72 22.09 -6.03
N ASP A 267 -23.35 21.60 -7.19
CA ASP A 267 -23.81 20.39 -7.86
C ASP A 267 -22.88 19.18 -7.68
N TRP A 268 -21.85 19.27 -6.81
CA TRP A 268 -20.84 18.22 -6.63
C TRP A 268 -21.45 16.83 -6.39
N ALA A 269 -22.57 16.75 -5.66
CA ALA A 269 -23.24 15.49 -5.38
C ALA A 269 -23.78 14.82 -6.64
N ASN A 270 -24.25 15.61 -7.62
CA ASN A 270 -24.71 15.10 -8.91
C ASN A 270 -23.52 14.70 -9.78
N SER A 271 -22.45 15.52 -9.81
CA SER A 271 -21.22 15.20 -10.54
C SER A 271 -20.58 13.91 -10.02
N LEU A 272 -20.64 13.65 -8.71
CA LEU A 272 -20.15 12.41 -8.12
C LEU A 272 -20.94 11.19 -8.64
N ARG A 273 -22.27 11.30 -8.70
CA ARG A 273 -23.13 10.23 -9.19
C ARG A 273 -22.84 9.90 -10.65
N GLU A 274 -22.71 10.92 -11.48
CA GLU A 274 -22.36 10.78 -12.89
C GLU A 274 -21.00 10.08 -13.05
N LYS A 275 -19.98 10.52 -12.31
CA LYS A 275 -18.64 9.90 -12.34
C LYS A 275 -18.63 8.44 -11.90
N LEU A 276 -19.48 8.07 -10.95
CA LEU A 276 -19.61 6.69 -10.46
C LEU A 276 -20.55 5.83 -11.32
N GLY A 277 -21.23 6.43 -12.30
CA GLY A 277 -22.24 5.77 -13.13
C GLY A 277 -23.43 5.30 -12.29
N LEU A 278 -23.90 6.14 -11.37
CA LEU A 278 -25.05 5.88 -10.51
C LEU A 278 -26.32 6.48 -11.12
N ASP A 279 -27.45 5.80 -10.92
CA ASP A 279 -28.77 6.31 -11.31
C ASP A 279 -29.05 7.66 -10.61
N PRO A 280 -29.33 8.75 -11.35
CA PRO A 280 -29.63 10.06 -10.76
C PRO A 280 -30.91 10.08 -9.91
N GLU A 281 -31.90 9.22 -10.21
CA GLU A 281 -33.22 9.22 -9.55
C GLU A 281 -33.28 8.30 -8.32
N ALA A 282 -32.31 7.40 -8.15
CA ALA A 282 -32.27 6.46 -7.05
C ALA A 282 -31.86 7.12 -5.72
N LYS A 283 -32.20 6.48 -4.58
CA LYS A 283 -31.63 6.90 -3.28
C LYS A 283 -30.12 6.66 -3.30
N PHE A 284 -29.36 7.73 -3.05
CA PHE A 284 -27.89 7.67 -3.08
C PHE A 284 -27.36 6.53 -2.20
N THR A 285 -27.86 6.40 -0.97
CA THR A 285 -27.50 5.32 -0.05
C THR A 285 -27.73 3.93 -0.64
N THR A 286 -28.79 3.69 -1.41
CA THR A 286 -29.08 2.36 -1.97
C THR A 286 -28.14 2.00 -3.11
N GLU A 287 -27.93 2.92 -4.05
CA GLU A 287 -26.99 2.74 -5.17
C GLU A 287 -25.54 2.67 -4.70
N PHE A 288 -25.22 3.45 -3.67
CA PHE A 288 -23.92 3.44 -3.05
C PHE A 288 -23.53 2.07 -2.49
N LEU A 289 -24.47 1.37 -1.85
CA LEU A 289 -24.25 0.03 -1.34
C LEU A 289 -24.11 -0.99 -2.48
N SER A 290 -24.79 -0.79 -3.61
CA SER A 290 -24.79 -1.73 -4.73
C SER A 290 -23.47 -1.73 -5.51
N ILE A 291 -22.78 -0.59 -5.57
CA ILE A 291 -21.49 -0.48 -6.27
C ILE A 291 -20.30 -0.91 -5.43
N SER A 292 -20.46 -1.13 -4.12
CA SER A 292 -19.39 -1.63 -3.25
C SER A 292 -19.08 -3.10 -3.50
N ARG A 293 -17.80 -3.43 -3.63
CA ARG A 293 -17.34 -4.84 -3.69
C ARG A 293 -17.37 -5.53 -2.33
N LYS A 294 -17.39 -4.75 -1.23
CA LYS A 294 -17.55 -5.24 0.14
C LYS A 294 -18.99 -5.05 0.60
N LYS A 295 -19.46 -5.93 1.48
CA LYS A 295 -20.79 -5.79 2.06
C LYS A 295 -20.80 -4.60 3.02
N LEU A 296 -21.61 -3.60 2.71
CA LEU A 296 -21.75 -2.39 3.51
C LEU A 296 -23.07 -2.45 4.27
N CYS A 297 -23.02 -2.11 5.56
CA CYS A 297 -24.20 -1.97 6.41
C CYS A 297 -24.35 -0.51 6.83
N VAL A 298 -25.61 -0.07 6.92
CA VAL A 298 -25.97 1.27 7.37
C VAL A 298 -26.87 1.14 8.58
N GLU A 299 -26.48 1.74 9.69
CA GLU A 299 -27.28 1.78 10.92
C GLU A 299 -27.64 3.23 11.28
N PRO A 300 -28.84 3.49 11.82
CA PRO A 300 -29.17 4.80 12.39
C PRO A 300 -28.23 5.11 13.56
N ASP A 301 -27.79 6.36 13.64
CA ASP A 301 -27.04 6.83 14.80
C ASP A 301 -27.94 6.80 16.05
N LYS A 302 -27.49 6.11 17.10
CA LYS A 302 -28.25 5.90 18.33
C LYS A 302 -28.31 7.17 19.20
N THR A 303 -27.46 8.16 18.93
CA THR A 303 -27.32 9.39 19.71
C THR A 303 -27.89 10.61 19.00
N ILE A 304 -27.90 10.64 17.66
CA ILE A 304 -28.38 11.78 16.86
C ILE A 304 -29.43 11.35 15.84
N LYS A 305 -30.67 11.78 16.05
CA LYS A 305 -31.81 11.49 15.18
C LYS A 305 -31.56 11.97 13.74
N GLY A 306 -31.67 11.05 12.78
CA GLY A 306 -31.53 11.34 11.34
C GLY A 306 -30.11 11.19 10.78
N LYS A 307 -29.10 10.96 11.63
CA LYS A 307 -27.77 10.54 11.17
C LYS A 307 -27.72 9.04 10.96
N GLN A 308 -26.86 8.63 10.03
CA GLN A 308 -26.61 7.23 9.71
C GLN A 308 -25.11 6.98 9.77
N ASN A 309 -24.73 5.81 10.27
CA ASN A 309 -23.36 5.34 10.28
C ASN A 309 -23.22 4.18 9.28
N ILE A 310 -22.07 4.10 8.62
CA ILE A 310 -21.73 3.08 7.65
C ILE A 310 -20.49 2.30 8.11
N PHE A 311 -20.49 1.00 7.87
CA PHE A 311 -19.41 0.08 8.26
C PHE A 311 -19.39 -1.14 7.34
N LEU A 312 -18.27 -1.85 7.37
CA LEU A 312 -18.17 -3.18 6.75
C LEU A 312 -18.96 -4.19 7.60
N CYS A 313 -19.86 -4.91 6.94
CA CYS A 313 -20.34 -6.20 7.42
C CYS A 313 -19.79 -7.31 6.51
#